data_AF-A0A917DEH1-F1
#
_entry.id   AF-A0A917DEH1-F1
#
_cell.length_a   1.000
_cell.length_b   1.000
_cell.length_c   1.000
_cell.angle_alpha   90.00
_cell.angle_beta   90.00
_cell.angle_gamma   90.00
#
_symmetry.space_group_name_H-M   'P 1'
#
loop_
_entity.id
_entity.type
_entity.pdbx_description
1 polymer ?
#
loop_
_entity_poly.entity_id
_entity_poly.type
_entity_poly.pdbx_seq_one_letter_code
_entity_poly.pdbx_strand_id
1 'polypeptide(L)'
;MRVPAESKAEIRKALQAAAAQIVATQKSFAPVDDGTLRNTIRSETGSDESGISVRIMAGGAATTKPVREGQSATYDYALGVEFGTAESEAQSFFFPGYRANKKRAKARVRRGVKNAAKRAVGK
;
A
#
# COMPACT_ATOMS: atom_id res chain seq x y z
N MET A 1 -14.60 4.64 -24.69
CA MET A 1 -13.18 4.80 -25.09
C MET A 1 -12.38 3.59 -24.55
N ARG A 2 -12.00 2.63 -25.39
CA ARG A 2 -11.15 1.49 -24.95
C ARG A 2 -9.71 1.98 -24.88
N VAL A 3 -9.11 1.96 -23.69
CA VAL A 3 -7.68 2.26 -23.50
C VAL A 3 -6.87 1.12 -24.13
N PRO A 4 -5.92 1.38 -25.05
CA PRO A 4 -5.07 0.35 -25.66
C PRO A 4 -4.31 -0.46 -24.61
N ALA A 5 -4.02 -1.74 -24.91
CA ALA A 5 -3.33 -2.63 -23.97
C ALA A 5 -1.96 -2.08 -23.51
N GLU A 6 -1.19 -1.50 -24.43
CA GLU A 6 0.09 -0.81 -24.16
C GLU A 6 -0.09 0.34 -23.17
N SER A 7 -1.15 1.14 -23.34
CA SER A 7 -1.50 2.25 -22.44
C SER A 7 -1.85 1.75 -21.04
N LYS A 8 -2.54 0.60 -20.91
CA LYS A 8 -2.82 -0.01 -19.60
C LYS A 8 -1.54 -0.49 -18.90
N ALA A 9 -0.60 -1.06 -19.65
CA ALA A 9 0.68 -1.54 -19.10
C ALA A 9 1.52 -0.40 -18.50
N GLU A 10 1.61 0.74 -19.19
CA GLU A 10 2.33 1.92 -18.67
C GLU A 10 1.69 2.49 -17.41
N ILE A 11 0.35 2.55 -17.35
CA ILE A 11 -0.36 3.03 -16.16
C ILE A 11 -0.12 2.07 -14.98
N ARG A 12 -0.17 0.75 -15.21
CA ARG A 12 0.16 -0.26 -14.18
C ARG A 12 1.58 -0.10 -13.65
N LYS A 13 2.56 0.06 -14.54
CA LYS A 13 3.96 0.29 -14.15
C LYS A 13 4.12 1.53 -13.28
N ALA A 14 3.43 2.63 -13.64
CA ALA A 14 3.45 3.86 -12.85
C ALA A 14 2.81 3.67 -11.46
N LEU A 15 1.70 2.92 -11.37
CA LEU A 15 1.05 2.59 -10.11
C LEU A 15 1.92 1.70 -9.21
N GLN A 16 2.51 0.64 -9.76
CA GLN A 16 3.39 -0.27 -9.04
C GLN A 16 4.62 0.47 -8.49
N ALA A 17 5.26 1.32 -9.30
CA ALA A 17 6.40 2.11 -8.85
C ALA A 17 6.02 3.12 -7.74
N ALA A 18 4.84 3.72 -7.83
CA ALA A 18 4.34 4.62 -6.79
C ALA A 18 4.05 3.87 -5.48
N ALA A 19 3.43 2.69 -5.57
CA ALA A 19 3.11 1.86 -4.42
C ALA A 19 4.37 1.29 -3.76
N ALA A 20 5.35 0.82 -4.53
CA ALA A 20 6.62 0.33 -4.02
C ALA A 20 7.35 1.39 -3.18
N GLN A 21 7.32 2.66 -3.63
CA GLN A 21 7.90 3.75 -2.84
C GLN A 21 7.13 4.01 -1.54
N ILE A 22 5.80 3.98 -1.57
CA ILE A 22 4.98 4.13 -0.36
C ILE A 22 5.29 3.00 0.62
N VAL A 23 5.31 1.75 0.15
CA VAL A 23 5.62 0.55 0.95
C VAL A 23 7.01 0.68 1.57
N ALA A 24 8.02 1.13 0.81
CA ALA A 24 9.37 1.33 1.34
C ALA A 24 9.39 2.35 2.50
N THR A 25 8.67 3.46 2.36
CA THR A 25 8.56 4.46 3.44
C THR A 25 7.77 3.95 4.64
N GLN A 26 6.68 3.21 4.41
CA GLN A 26 5.93 2.57 5.51
C GLN A 26 6.80 1.58 6.27
N LYS A 27 7.62 0.78 5.55
CA LYS A 27 8.59 -0.14 6.16
C LYS A 27 9.68 0.55 6.96
N SER A 28 10.12 1.75 6.55
CA SER A 28 11.10 2.52 7.33
C SER A 28 10.53 3.17 8.58
N PHE A 29 9.21 3.35 8.64
CA PHE A 29 8.53 3.91 9.83
C PHE A 29 8.01 2.84 10.78
N ALA A 30 7.81 1.62 10.28
CA ALA A 30 7.32 0.53 11.10
C ALA A 30 8.33 0.19 12.21
N PRO A 31 7.89 0.03 13.47
CA PRO A 31 8.74 -0.44 14.54
C PRO A 31 9.29 -1.83 14.21
N VAL A 32 10.49 -2.11 14.70
CA VAL A 32 11.21 -3.35 14.43
C VAL A 32 11.53 -4.03 15.75
N ASP A 33 10.58 -4.84 16.23
CA ASP A 33 10.81 -5.75 17.35
C ASP A 33 11.45 -7.06 16.82
N ASP A 34 10.66 -7.86 16.11
CA ASP A 34 11.08 -9.09 15.41
C ASP A 34 11.04 -8.94 13.88
N GLY A 35 10.53 -7.81 13.38
CA GLY A 35 10.35 -7.53 11.96
C GLY A 35 9.11 -8.15 11.32
N THR A 36 8.28 -8.89 12.06
CA THR A 36 7.06 -9.55 11.55
C THR A 36 6.12 -8.54 10.91
N LEU A 37 5.75 -7.47 11.63
CA LEU A 37 4.89 -6.40 11.11
C LEU A 37 5.47 -5.79 9.84
N ARG A 38 6.75 -5.40 9.86
CA ARG A 38 7.43 -4.80 8.71
C ARG A 38 7.37 -5.69 7.46
N ASN A 39 7.46 -7.01 7.65
CA ASN A 39 7.42 -7.99 6.55
C ASN A 39 6.01 -8.14 5.96
N THR A 40 4.95 -7.85 6.72
CA THR A 40 3.57 -7.85 6.19
C THR A 40 3.25 -6.65 5.30
N ILE A 41 4.02 -5.56 5.36
CA ILE A 41 3.77 -4.35 4.59
C ILE A 41 4.05 -4.61 3.11
N ARG A 42 3.02 -4.49 2.27
CA ARG A 42 3.07 -4.91 0.87
C ARG A 42 2.12 -4.11 -0.01
N SER A 43 2.34 -4.22 -1.31
CA SER A 43 1.41 -3.73 -2.34
C SER A 43 1.01 -4.87 -3.25
N GLU A 44 -0.26 -4.94 -3.60
CA GLU A 44 -0.84 -5.97 -4.47
C GLU A 44 -1.58 -5.30 -5.63
N THR A 45 -1.48 -5.90 -6.83
CA THR A 45 -2.25 -5.41 -7.98
C THR A 45 -3.72 -5.75 -7.75
N GLY A 46 -4.61 -4.76 -7.88
CA GLY A 46 -6.04 -4.98 -7.74
C GLY A 46 -6.62 -5.74 -8.93
N SER A 47 -7.65 -6.54 -8.65
CA SER A 47 -8.32 -7.45 -9.58
C SER A 47 -9.63 -6.88 -10.16
N ASP A 48 -9.80 -5.55 -10.12
CA ASP A 48 -11.01 -4.91 -10.66
C ASP A 48 -11.12 -5.06 -12.19
N GLU A 49 -12.31 -4.82 -12.74
CA GLU A 49 -12.59 -4.95 -14.18
C GLU A 49 -11.69 -4.08 -15.07
N SER A 50 -11.14 -2.99 -14.52
CA SER A 50 -10.18 -2.15 -15.23
C SER A 50 -8.82 -2.82 -15.33
N GLY A 51 -8.48 -3.65 -14.34
CA GLY A 51 -7.19 -4.27 -14.10
C GLY A 51 -6.10 -3.25 -13.81
N ILE A 52 -6.44 -2.03 -13.36
CA ILE A 52 -5.54 -0.89 -13.18
C ILE A 52 -5.74 -0.30 -11.80
N SER A 53 -5.40 -1.07 -10.77
CA SER A 53 -5.35 -0.59 -9.40
C SER A 53 -4.24 -1.28 -8.62
N VAL A 54 -3.83 -0.66 -7.52
CA VAL A 54 -2.88 -1.23 -6.56
C VAL A 54 -3.44 -0.98 -5.16
N ARG A 55 -3.47 -2.02 -4.34
CA ARG A 55 -3.82 -1.96 -2.92
C ARG A 55 -2.55 -2.02 -2.10
N ILE A 56 -2.45 -1.19 -1.06
CA ILE A 56 -1.34 -1.21 -0.10
C ILE A 56 -1.92 -1.71 1.23
N MET A 57 -1.24 -2.66 1.86
CA MET A 57 -1.71 -3.32 3.07
C MET A 57 -0.56 -3.51 4.06
N ALA A 58 -0.91 -3.57 5.33
CA ALA A 58 -0.06 -3.94 6.44
C ALA A 58 -0.87 -4.80 7.41
N GLY A 59 -0.22 -5.73 8.08
CA GLY A 59 -0.85 -6.74 8.91
C GLY A 59 -1.44 -7.91 8.12
N GLY A 60 -2.40 -8.59 8.75
CA GLY A 60 -3.00 -9.84 8.32
C GLY A 60 -2.69 -10.99 9.28
N ALA A 61 -2.82 -12.24 8.81
CA ALA A 61 -2.70 -13.43 9.66
C ALA A 61 -1.40 -13.49 10.49
N ALA A 62 -0.28 -13.01 9.94
CA ALA A 62 1.01 -12.99 10.64
C ALA A 62 1.07 -12.00 11.83
N THR A 63 0.15 -11.03 11.87
CA THR A 63 0.02 -10.06 12.97
C THR A 63 -1.28 -10.24 13.77
N THR A 64 -2.07 -11.26 13.45
CA THR A 64 -3.27 -11.60 14.22
C THR A 64 -2.92 -12.46 15.43
N LYS A 65 -3.32 -12.01 16.63
CA LYS A 65 -3.12 -12.71 17.90
C LYS A 65 -4.42 -12.75 18.72
N PRO A 66 -4.58 -13.71 19.65
CA PRO A 66 -5.68 -13.68 20.62
C PRO A 66 -5.68 -12.36 21.41
N VAL A 67 -6.86 -11.80 21.69
CA VAL A 67 -6.99 -10.54 22.45
C VAL A 67 -6.51 -10.73 23.89
N ARG A 68 -6.74 -11.92 24.46
CA ARG A 68 -6.23 -12.37 25.75
C ARG A 68 -5.92 -13.85 25.68
N GLU A 69 -5.05 -14.32 26.56
CA GLU A 69 -4.76 -15.75 26.70
C GLU A 69 -6.05 -16.54 26.99
N GLY A 70 -6.24 -17.66 26.28
CA GLY A 70 -7.42 -18.52 26.42
C GLY A 70 -8.71 -18.00 25.74
N GLN A 71 -8.69 -16.87 25.03
CA GLN A 71 -9.85 -16.35 24.30
C GLN A 71 -9.82 -16.71 22.81
N SER A 72 -11.00 -16.97 22.24
CA SER A 72 -11.16 -17.23 20.79
C SER A 72 -11.14 -15.94 19.95
N ALA A 73 -11.44 -14.80 20.56
CA ALA A 73 -11.38 -13.51 19.89
C ALA A 73 -9.93 -13.16 19.53
N THR A 74 -9.71 -12.75 18.28
CA THR A 74 -8.39 -12.36 17.78
C THR A 74 -8.39 -10.93 17.27
N TYR A 75 -7.20 -10.34 17.23
CA TYR A 75 -6.96 -8.97 16.82
C TYR A 75 -5.65 -8.85 16.05
N ASP A 76 -5.64 -8.05 15.00
CA ASP A 76 -4.44 -7.72 14.24
C ASP A 76 -3.68 -6.57 14.94
N TYR A 77 -2.54 -6.90 15.56
CA TYR A 77 -1.77 -5.90 16.31
C TYR A 77 -1.20 -4.78 15.44
N ALA A 78 -1.17 -4.91 14.11
CA ALA A 78 -0.77 -3.83 13.20
C ALA A 78 -1.65 -2.57 13.37
N LEU A 79 -2.94 -2.75 13.70
CA LEU A 79 -3.85 -1.64 13.99
C LEU A 79 -3.49 -0.96 15.32
N GLY A 80 -3.11 -1.74 16.32
CA GLY A 80 -2.71 -1.22 17.63
C GLY A 80 -1.41 -0.44 17.55
N VAL A 81 -0.49 -0.89 16.70
CA VAL A 81 0.74 -0.14 16.39
C VAL A 81 0.41 1.16 15.66
N GLU A 82 -0.46 1.13 14.63
CA GLU A 82 -0.77 2.33 13.84
C GLU A 82 -1.49 3.41 14.66
N PHE A 83 -2.45 3.01 15.50
CA PHE A 83 -3.37 3.94 16.18
C PHE A 83 -3.15 4.06 17.69
N GLY A 84 -2.27 3.25 18.27
CA GLY A 84 -2.11 3.13 19.72
C GLY A 84 -3.17 2.23 20.35
N THR A 85 -2.97 1.92 21.62
CA THR A 85 -3.90 1.17 22.47
C THR A 85 -4.08 1.89 23.80
N ALA A 86 -4.86 1.32 24.73
CA ALA A 86 -4.96 1.85 26.09
C ALA A 86 -3.63 1.79 26.85
N GLU A 87 -2.70 0.92 26.45
CA GLU A 87 -1.45 0.64 27.18
C GLU A 87 -0.20 1.13 26.44
N SER A 88 -0.31 1.53 25.17
CA SER A 88 0.82 1.97 24.35
C SER A 88 0.42 3.13 23.44
N GLU A 89 1.33 4.09 23.30
CA GLU A 89 1.21 5.16 22.31
C GLU A 89 1.28 4.62 20.87
N ALA A 90 0.75 5.40 19.93
CA ALA A 90 0.75 5.07 18.51
C ALA A 90 2.16 5.19 17.91
N GLN A 91 2.60 4.14 17.22
CA GLN A 91 3.81 4.12 16.40
C GLN A 91 3.40 4.09 14.92
N SER A 92 2.72 5.16 14.50
CA SER A 92 2.12 5.24 13.17
C SER A 92 3.15 5.13 12.06
N PHE A 93 2.92 4.22 11.13
CA PHE A 93 3.81 3.90 10.02
C PHE A 93 3.06 3.92 8.68
N PHE A 94 1.79 3.50 8.67
CA PHE A 94 1.01 3.29 7.47
C PHE A 94 0.55 4.61 6.84
N PHE A 95 -0.24 5.40 7.58
CA PHE A 95 -0.75 6.67 7.06
C PHE A 95 0.34 7.74 6.92
N PRO A 96 1.32 7.87 7.84
CA PRO A 96 2.45 8.77 7.63
C PRO A 96 3.24 8.43 6.36
N GLY A 97 3.57 7.15 6.14
CA GLY A 97 4.28 6.71 4.93
C GLY A 97 3.48 6.96 3.64
N TYR A 98 2.17 6.76 3.67
CA TYR A 98 1.28 7.11 2.57
C TYR A 98 1.24 8.63 2.32
N ARG A 99 1.02 9.44 3.36
CA ARG A 99 0.89 10.90 3.25
C ARG A 99 2.18 11.54 2.72
N ALA A 100 3.34 11.10 3.20
CA ALA A 100 4.65 11.57 2.75
C ALA A 100 4.85 11.40 1.23
N ASN A 101 4.31 10.32 0.67
CA ASN A 101 4.48 9.98 -0.75
C ASN A 101 3.27 10.35 -1.64
N LYS A 102 2.12 10.71 -1.06
CA LYS A 102 0.85 10.93 -1.76
C LYS A 102 0.97 11.88 -2.96
N LYS A 103 1.63 13.03 -2.77
CA LYS A 103 1.81 14.03 -3.84
C LYS A 103 2.64 13.48 -5.00
N ARG A 104 3.76 12.81 -4.68
CA ARG A 104 4.68 12.23 -5.66
C ARG A 104 4.03 11.06 -6.42
N ALA A 105 3.30 10.21 -5.71
CA ALA A 105 2.53 9.10 -6.28
C ALA A 105 1.49 9.62 -7.29
N LYS A 106 0.67 10.60 -6.91
CA LYS A 106 -0.31 11.25 -7.81
C LYS A 106 0.35 11.83 -9.07
N ALA A 107 1.48 12.52 -8.91
CA ALA A 107 2.21 13.09 -10.04
C ALA A 107 2.71 12.01 -11.02
N ARG A 108 3.24 10.88 -10.50
CA ARG A 108 3.69 9.75 -11.35
C ARG A 108 2.54 9.12 -12.12
N VAL A 109 1.42 8.85 -11.45
CA VAL A 109 0.24 8.26 -12.11
C VAL A 109 -0.29 9.19 -13.20
N ARG A 110 -0.41 10.50 -12.92
CA ARG A 110 -0.83 11.50 -13.92
C ARG A 110 0.10 11.51 -15.14
N ARG A 111 1.42 11.38 -14.93
CA ARG A 111 2.40 11.28 -16.02
C ARG A 111 2.24 9.99 -16.82
N GLY A 112 2.02 8.85 -16.15
CA GLY A 112 1.73 7.56 -16.80
C GLY A 112 0.51 7.65 -17.72
N VAL A 113 -0.60 8.21 -17.21
CA VAL A 113 -1.82 8.45 -18.00
C VAL A 113 -1.57 9.40 -19.16
N LYS A 114 -0.85 10.51 -18.94
CA LYS A 114 -0.51 11.46 -20.03
C LYS A 114 0.32 10.81 -21.13
N ASN A 115 1.31 10.00 -20.78
CA ASN A 115 2.15 9.30 -21.74
C ASN A 115 1.36 8.24 -22.52
N ALA A 116 0.50 7.50 -21.82
CA ALA A 116 -0.43 6.54 -22.42
C ALA A 116 -1.41 7.19 -23.40
N ALA A 117 -1.93 8.37 -23.09
CA ALA A 117 -2.80 9.14 -23.99
C ALA A 117 -2.05 9.63 -25.24
N LYS A 118 -0.84 10.18 -25.08
CA LYS A 118 -0.01 10.63 -26.21
C LYS A 118 0.28 9.51 -27.22
N ARG A 119 0.58 8.30 -26.73
CA ARG A 119 0.83 7.14 -27.60
C ARG A 119 -0.42 6.63 -28.30
N ALA A 120 -1.60 6.78 -27.67
CA ALA A 120 -2.87 6.37 -28.27
C ALA A 120 -3.35 7.32 -29.37
N VAL A 121 -2.93 8.60 -29.36
CA VAL A 121 -3.28 9.62 -30.38
C VAL A 121 -2.23 9.71 -31.49
N GLY A 122 -0.99 9.29 -31.22
CA GLY A 122 0.09 9.23 -32.21
C GLY A 122 0.16 7.91 -33.02
N LYS A 123 -0.80 7.00 -32.80
CA LYS A 123 -1.13 5.86 -33.67
C LYS A 123 -2.43 6.21 -34.39
#